data_AF-A0A068VDV9-F1
#
_entry.id   AF-A0A068VDV9-F1
#
_cell.length_a   1.000
_cell.length_b   1.000
_cell.length_c   1.000
_cell.angle_alpha   90.00
_cell.angle_beta   90.00
_cell.angle_gamma   90.00
#
_symmetry.space_group_name_H-M   'P 1'
#
loop_
_entity.id
_entity.type
_entity.pdbx_description
1 polymer ?
#
loop_
_entity_poly.entity_id
_entity_poly.type
_entity_poly.pdbx_seq_one_letter_code
_entity_poly.pdbx_strand_id
1 'polypeptide(L)'
;MKCLIFVLFTYQGLANALKFMEQLKEMEDECNEKLKFLSGCVAAFKEQIHADIFIKPGTDEPSLPAHRALLAARSIILKHMLDSDQCKAPPNGTITFRELNHAELKSLLEFLYSGDLPKDKSPRLTVQITRAILDGQN
;
A
#
# COMPACT_ATOMS: atom_id res chain seq x y z
N MET A 1 30.22 -0.43 -48.56
CA MET A 1 30.17 -1.31 -47.37
C MET A 1 29.72 -0.61 -46.09
N LYS A 2 30.09 0.64 -45.79
CA LYS A 2 29.68 1.33 -44.53
C LYS A 2 28.16 1.55 -44.36
N CYS A 3 27.42 1.79 -45.46
CA CYS A 3 25.97 2.01 -45.42
C CYS A 3 25.18 0.74 -45.05
N LEU A 4 25.62 -0.44 -45.53
CA LEU A 4 24.96 -1.71 -45.26
C LEU A 4 25.12 -2.16 -43.80
N ILE A 5 26.30 -1.89 -43.20
CA ILE A 5 26.57 -2.15 -41.78
C ILE A 5 25.70 -1.27 -40.89
N PHE A 6 25.49 0.00 -41.26
CA PHE A 6 24.61 0.92 -40.51
C PHE A 6 23.14 0.46 -40.53
N VAL A 7 22.63 0.00 -41.68
CA VAL A 7 21.25 -0.53 -41.80
C VAL A 7 21.05 -1.83 -41.01
N LEU A 8 22.04 -2.71 -40.97
CA LEU A 8 21.98 -3.95 -40.16
C LEU A 8 22.04 -3.65 -38.66
N PHE A 9 22.83 -2.66 -38.25
CA PHE A 9 22.94 -2.24 -36.84
C PHE A 9 21.62 -1.61 -36.35
N THR A 10 20.94 -0.80 -37.18
CA THR A 10 19.64 -0.21 -36.84
C THR A 10 18.51 -1.24 -36.82
N TYR A 11 18.52 -2.22 -37.72
CA TYR A 11 17.53 -3.31 -37.72
C TYR A 11 17.61 -4.16 -36.45
N GLN A 12 18.82 -4.52 -36.02
CA GLN A 12 19.00 -5.26 -34.77
C GLN A 12 18.56 -4.45 -33.55
N GLY A 13 18.83 -3.14 -33.53
CA GLY A 13 18.36 -2.24 -32.47
C GLY A 13 16.84 -2.16 -32.37
N LEU A 14 16.14 -2.04 -33.51
CA LEU A 14 14.67 -2.01 -33.56
C LEU A 14 14.04 -3.35 -33.14
N ALA A 15 14.60 -4.47 -33.60
CA ALA A 15 14.14 -5.80 -33.21
C ALA A 15 14.29 -6.04 -31.70
N ASN A 16 15.41 -5.61 -31.12
CA ASN A 16 15.64 -5.69 -29.67
C ASN A 16 14.65 -4.80 -28.90
N ALA A 17 14.37 -3.59 -29.38
CA ALA A 17 13.43 -2.66 -28.76
C ALA A 17 11.98 -3.21 -28.78
N LEU A 18 11.55 -3.81 -29.89
CA LEU A 18 10.24 -4.47 -29.99
C LEU A 18 10.10 -5.60 -28.99
N LYS A 19 11.12 -6.47 -28.90
CA LYS A 19 11.13 -7.57 -27.93
C LYS A 19 11.05 -7.06 -26.48
N PHE A 20 11.75 -5.97 -26.15
CA PHE A 20 11.68 -5.37 -24.82
C PHE A 20 10.28 -4.81 -24.51
N MET A 21 9.62 -4.18 -25.49
CA MET A 21 8.24 -3.69 -25.32
C MET A 21 7.24 -4.82 -25.11
N GLU A 22 7.38 -5.93 -25.83
CA GLU A 22 6.55 -7.14 -25.61
C GLU A 22 6.74 -7.68 -24.20
N GLN A 23 7.98 -7.80 -23.73
CA GLN A 23 8.29 -8.25 -22.37
C GLN A 23 7.74 -7.31 -21.29
N LEU A 24 7.84 -5.99 -21.49
CA LEU A 24 7.27 -5.01 -20.57
C LEU A 24 5.76 -5.13 -20.49
N LYS A 25 5.09 -5.35 -21.63
CA LYS A 25 3.64 -5.54 -21.69
C LYS A 25 3.21 -6.82 -20.97
N GLU A 26 3.89 -7.93 -21.22
CA GLU A 26 3.61 -9.20 -20.53
C GLU A 26 3.78 -9.04 -19.00
N MET A 27 4.84 -8.35 -18.57
CA MET A 27 5.08 -8.05 -17.16
C MET A 27 4.00 -7.12 -16.57
N GLU A 28 3.56 -6.09 -17.31
CA GLU A 28 2.49 -5.19 -16.90
C GLU A 28 1.16 -5.94 -16.74
N ASP A 29 0.82 -6.80 -17.70
CA ASP A 29 -0.38 -7.63 -17.66
C ASP A 29 -0.35 -8.58 -16.45
N GLU A 30 0.78 -9.24 -16.19
CA GLU A 30 0.95 -10.10 -15.01
C GLU A 30 0.78 -9.31 -13.69
N CYS A 31 1.37 -8.11 -13.61
CA CYS A 31 1.23 -7.24 -12.44
C CYS A 31 -0.23 -6.83 -12.24
N ASN A 32 -0.92 -6.45 -13.32
CA ASN A 32 -2.33 -6.05 -13.29
C ASN A 32 -3.23 -7.19 -12.82
N GLU A 33 -2.99 -8.43 -13.24
CA GLU A 33 -3.76 -9.59 -12.75
C GLU A 33 -3.54 -9.84 -11.25
N LYS A 34 -2.30 -9.70 -10.76
CA LYS A 34 -2.01 -9.79 -9.32
C LYS A 34 -2.69 -8.66 -8.53
N LEU A 35 -2.68 -7.43 -9.06
CA LEU A 35 -3.37 -6.30 -8.44
C LEU A 35 -4.89 -6.51 -8.39
N LYS A 36 -5.50 -7.03 -9.46
CA LYS A 36 -6.93 -7.41 -9.47
C LYS A 36 -7.23 -8.45 -8.39
N PHE A 37 -6.41 -9.48 -8.25
CA PHE A 37 -6.58 -10.48 -7.19
C PHE A 37 -6.51 -9.87 -5.79
N LEU A 38 -5.56 -8.95 -5.55
CA LEU A 38 -5.37 -8.29 -4.25
C LEU A 38 -6.42 -7.19 -3.94
N SER A 39 -7.16 -6.73 -4.95
CA SER A 39 -8.17 -5.67 -4.81
C SER A 39 -9.27 -6.00 -3.79
N GLY A 40 -9.49 -7.28 -3.49
CA GLY A 40 -10.41 -7.73 -2.44
C GLY A 40 -10.07 -7.18 -1.05
N CYS A 41 -8.81 -6.87 -0.75
CA CYS A 41 -8.43 -6.21 0.50
C CYS A 41 -9.07 -4.82 0.59
N VAL A 42 -9.01 -4.04 -0.49
CA VAL A 42 -9.59 -2.70 -0.55
C VAL A 42 -11.11 -2.76 -0.38
N ALA A 43 -11.77 -3.75 -0.99
CA ALA A 43 -13.20 -3.98 -0.81
C ALA A 43 -13.55 -4.28 0.66
N ALA A 44 -12.79 -5.17 1.32
CA ALA A 44 -13.00 -5.50 2.73
C ALA A 44 -12.95 -4.25 3.63
N PHE A 45 -12.04 -3.30 3.37
CA PHE A 45 -12.02 -2.02 4.09
C PHE A 45 -13.21 -1.13 3.75
N LYS A 46 -13.52 -0.92 2.46
CA LYS A 46 -14.61 0.00 2.07
C LYS A 46 -15.98 -0.48 2.56
N GLU A 47 -16.21 -1.79 2.50
CA GLU A 47 -17.47 -2.44 2.87
C GLU A 47 -17.50 -2.87 4.35
N GLN A 48 -16.40 -2.71 5.08
CA GLN A 48 -16.26 -3.04 6.50
C GLN A 48 -16.58 -4.52 6.81
N ILE A 49 -16.15 -5.42 5.93
CA ILE A 49 -16.42 -6.86 6.02
C ILE A 49 -15.53 -7.49 7.09
N HIS A 50 -16.10 -8.04 8.17
CA HIS A 50 -15.36 -8.76 9.23
C HIS A 50 -14.24 -7.94 9.91
N ALA A 51 -14.41 -6.63 10.06
CA ALA A 51 -13.48 -5.80 10.83
C ALA A 51 -13.40 -6.29 12.29
N ASP A 52 -12.17 -6.46 12.80
CA ASP A 52 -11.86 -7.03 14.11
C ASP A 52 -11.15 -6.02 15.05
N ILE A 53 -10.98 -4.78 14.59
CA ILE A 53 -10.41 -3.68 15.38
C ILE A 53 -11.00 -2.34 14.93
N PHE A 54 -11.06 -1.38 15.85
CA PHE A 54 -11.35 0.03 15.60
C PHE A 54 -10.10 0.88 15.72
N ILE A 55 -9.98 1.92 14.90
CA ILE A 55 -8.85 2.83 14.92
C ILE A 55 -9.38 4.24 15.19
N LYS A 56 -9.02 4.80 16.35
CA LYS A 56 -9.47 6.10 16.81
C LYS A 56 -8.51 7.21 16.33
N PRO A 57 -9.01 8.31 15.74
CA PRO A 57 -8.19 9.49 15.46
C PRO A 57 -7.82 10.23 16.75
N GLY A 58 -6.95 11.23 16.65
CA GLY A 58 -6.59 12.10 17.79
C GLY A 58 -7.67 13.11 18.18
N THR A 59 -8.61 13.34 17.28
CA THR A 59 -9.82 14.14 17.47
C THR A 59 -10.92 13.29 18.12
N ASP A 60 -11.96 13.92 18.67
CA ASP A 60 -13.17 13.22 19.17
C ASP A 60 -14.09 12.72 18.03
N GLU A 61 -13.52 12.52 16.84
CA GLU A 61 -14.22 11.97 15.69
C GLU A 61 -14.41 10.44 15.84
N PRO A 62 -15.38 9.85 15.11
CA PRO A 62 -15.64 8.42 15.17
C PRO A 62 -14.43 7.55 14.84
N SER A 63 -14.37 6.36 15.42
CA SER A 63 -13.32 5.38 15.10
C SER A 63 -13.63 4.66 13.78
N LEU A 64 -12.58 4.32 13.04
CA LEU A 64 -12.67 3.60 11.77
C LEU A 64 -12.47 2.09 11.99
N PRO A 65 -13.35 1.21 11.47
CA PRO A 65 -13.12 -0.22 11.56
C PRO A 65 -11.98 -0.65 10.62
N ALA A 66 -11.24 -1.70 11.00
CA ALA A 66 -10.09 -2.21 10.27
C ALA A 66 -9.81 -3.69 10.59
N HIS A 67 -8.72 -4.23 10.02
CA HIS A 67 -8.31 -5.62 10.11
C HIS A 67 -6.91 -5.75 10.74
N ARG A 68 -6.80 -6.38 11.90
CA ARG A 68 -5.53 -6.57 12.62
C ARG A 68 -4.48 -7.25 11.74
N ALA A 69 -4.86 -8.36 11.09
CA ALA A 69 -3.96 -9.14 10.25
C ALA A 69 -3.37 -8.32 9.10
N LEU A 70 -4.19 -7.50 8.44
CA LEU A 70 -3.72 -6.69 7.32
C LEU A 70 -2.83 -5.54 7.78
N LEU A 71 -3.21 -4.84 8.86
CA LEU A 71 -2.38 -3.77 9.44
C LEU A 71 -1.01 -4.31 9.86
N ALA A 72 -0.97 -5.46 10.55
CA ALA A 72 0.27 -6.11 10.96
C ALA A 72 1.13 -6.59 9.77
N ALA A 73 0.51 -7.06 8.68
CA ALA A 73 1.21 -7.47 7.48
C ALA A 73 1.84 -6.28 6.72
N ARG A 74 1.27 -5.08 6.86
CA ARG A 74 1.69 -3.87 6.12
C ARG A 74 2.64 -2.96 6.88
N SER A 75 2.72 -3.09 8.21
CA SER A 75 3.64 -2.30 9.02
C SER A 75 4.10 -3.08 10.25
N ILE A 76 5.42 -3.21 10.40
CA ILE A 76 6.02 -3.86 11.57
C ILE A 76 5.72 -3.12 12.88
N ILE A 77 5.60 -1.79 12.82
CA ILE A 77 5.22 -0.97 13.98
C ILE A 77 3.80 -1.34 14.41
N LEU A 78 2.86 -1.42 13.46
CA LEU A 78 1.49 -1.82 13.77
C LEU A 78 1.41 -3.26 14.26
N LYS A 79 2.20 -4.17 13.69
CA LYS A 79 2.33 -5.54 14.18
C LYS A 79 2.75 -5.56 15.65
N HIS A 80 3.84 -4.88 16.00
CA HIS A 80 4.32 -4.82 17.38
C HIS A 80 3.30 -4.18 18.32
N MET A 81 2.64 -3.10 17.91
CA MET A 81 1.56 -2.47 18.69
C MET A 81 0.41 -3.47 18.95
N LEU A 82 -0.05 -4.17 17.91
CA LEU A 82 -1.14 -5.14 17.97
C LEU A 82 -0.79 -6.40 18.78
N ASP A 83 0.47 -6.85 18.74
CA ASP A 83 0.96 -8.02 19.46
C ASP A 83 1.16 -7.73 20.94
N SER A 84 1.61 -6.51 21.29
CA SER A 84 1.86 -6.08 22.68
C SER A 84 0.59 -6.00 23.54
N ASP A 85 -0.56 -5.79 22.91
CA ASP A 85 -1.85 -5.61 23.59
C ASP A 85 -2.51 -6.92 24.03
N GLN A 86 -1.93 -8.08 23.69
CA GLN A 86 -2.47 -9.38 24.08
C GLN A 86 -2.32 -9.70 25.58
N CYS A 87 -1.57 -8.88 26.35
CA CYS A 87 -1.12 -9.27 27.68
C CYS A 87 -1.90 -8.64 28.86
N LYS A 88 -2.62 -7.51 28.73
CA LYS A 88 -3.08 -6.76 29.95
C LYS A 88 -4.42 -6.01 29.96
N ALA A 89 -5.28 -6.06 28.96
CA ALA A 89 -6.56 -5.32 29.00
C ALA A 89 -7.74 -6.11 28.39
N PRO A 90 -9.01 -5.78 28.72
CA PRO A 90 -10.15 -6.33 27.99
C PRO A 90 -9.99 -6.03 26.50
N PRO A 91 -10.49 -6.87 25.58
CA PRO A 91 -10.29 -6.76 24.14
C PRO A 91 -11.16 -5.63 23.57
N ASN A 92 -11.07 -4.43 24.12
CA ASN A 92 -11.60 -3.25 23.48
C ASN A 92 -10.60 -2.90 22.39
N GLY A 93 -10.65 -3.67 21.29
CA GLY A 93 -9.77 -3.62 20.14
C GLY A 93 -9.82 -2.25 19.50
N THR A 94 -9.13 -1.28 20.09
CA THR A 94 -9.10 0.11 19.65
C THR A 94 -7.68 0.65 19.76
N ILE A 95 -7.07 1.01 18.64
CA ILE A 95 -5.78 1.74 18.62
C ILE A 95 -6.05 3.21 18.38
N THR A 96 -5.35 4.11 19.07
CA THR A 96 -5.50 5.56 18.87
C THR A 96 -4.29 6.18 18.17
N PHE A 97 -4.51 6.89 17.07
CA PHE A 97 -3.51 7.70 16.37
C PHE A 97 -3.70 9.17 16.70
N ARG A 98 -3.10 9.61 17.82
CA ARG A 98 -3.29 10.97 18.35
C ARG A 98 -2.83 12.09 17.41
N GLU A 99 -1.94 11.78 16.49
CA GLU A 99 -1.35 12.76 15.56
C GLU A 99 -2.18 12.99 14.30
N LEU A 100 -3.18 12.15 14.04
CA LEU A 100 -3.99 12.15 12.82
C LEU A 100 -5.42 12.57 13.11
N ASN A 101 -5.97 13.46 12.27
CA ASN A 101 -7.42 13.66 12.20
C ASN A 101 -8.10 12.51 11.43
N HIS A 102 -9.43 12.47 11.43
CA HIS A 102 -10.18 11.38 10.77
C HIS A 102 -9.87 11.26 9.26
N ALA A 103 -9.73 12.38 8.54
CA ALA A 103 -9.45 12.36 7.10
C ALA A 103 -8.03 11.84 6.78
N GLU A 104 -7.04 12.22 7.59
CA GLU A 104 -5.67 11.73 7.49
C GLU A 104 -5.59 10.24 7.85
N LEU A 105 -6.29 9.82 8.91
CA LEU A 105 -6.35 8.43 9.33
C LEU A 105 -7.00 7.55 8.24
N LYS A 106 -8.12 8.00 7.67
CA LYS A 106 -8.77 7.29 6.56
C LYS A 106 -7.83 7.15 5.36
N SER A 107 -7.07 8.20 5.05
CA SER A 107 -6.11 8.19 3.94
C SER A 107 -4.93 7.23 4.20
N LEU A 108 -4.44 7.15 5.45
CA LEU A 108 -3.44 6.16 5.86
C LEU A 108 -3.99 4.73 5.69
N LEU A 109 -5.21 4.47 6.14
CA LEU A 109 -5.83 3.16 6.00
C LEU A 109 -6.04 2.82 4.52
N GLU A 110 -6.57 3.72 3.70
CA GLU A 110 -6.68 3.50 2.25
C GLU A 110 -5.34 3.13 1.61
N PHE A 111 -4.26 3.82 1.99
CA PHE A 111 -2.90 3.47 1.57
C PHE A 111 -2.49 2.07 2.02
N LEU A 112 -2.70 1.69 3.29
CA LEU A 112 -2.31 0.37 3.79
C LEU A 112 -3.04 -0.78 3.09
N TYR A 113 -4.27 -0.54 2.61
CA TYR A 113 -5.07 -1.56 1.92
C TYR A 113 -4.81 -1.61 0.41
N SER A 114 -4.52 -0.47 -0.23
CA SER A 114 -4.34 -0.36 -1.69
C SER A 114 -2.88 -0.31 -2.15
N GLY A 115 -1.97 0.19 -1.31
CA GLY A 115 -0.61 0.57 -1.70
C GLY A 115 -0.52 1.92 -2.41
N ASP A 116 -1.64 2.59 -2.67
CA ASP A 116 -1.67 3.85 -3.41
C ASP A 116 -1.68 5.05 -2.48
N LEU A 117 -0.73 5.97 -2.70
CA LEU A 117 -0.72 7.26 -2.01
C LEU A 117 -1.79 8.17 -2.63
N PRO A 118 -2.71 8.71 -1.83
CA PRO A 118 -3.71 9.64 -2.33
C PRO A 118 -3.05 10.94 -2.82
N LYS A 119 -3.29 11.30 -4.10
CA LYS A 119 -2.60 12.39 -4.82
C LYS A 119 -2.88 13.79 -4.28
N ASP A 120 -3.98 13.97 -3.53
CA ASP A 120 -4.46 15.27 -3.04
C ASP A 120 -4.27 15.47 -1.52
N LYS A 121 -3.37 14.73 -0.86
CA LYS A 121 -3.22 14.78 0.60
C LYS A 121 -1.95 15.49 1.05
N SER A 122 -1.96 15.91 2.32
CA SER A 122 -0.94 16.78 2.89
C SER A 122 0.44 16.12 2.85
N PRO A 123 1.52 16.89 2.60
CA PRO A 123 2.90 16.36 2.59
C PRO A 123 3.27 15.72 3.93
N ARG A 124 2.62 16.15 5.02
CA ARG A 124 2.78 15.58 6.36
C ARG A 124 2.28 14.14 6.44
N LEU A 125 1.17 13.80 5.77
CA LEU A 125 0.67 12.43 5.70
C LEU A 125 1.62 11.55 4.88
N THR A 126 2.14 12.06 3.75
CA THR A 126 3.12 11.33 2.93
C THR A 126 4.39 11.00 3.70
N VAL A 127 4.92 11.94 4.49
CA VAL A 127 6.11 11.71 5.35
C VAL A 127 5.80 10.68 6.45
N GLN A 128 4.62 10.72 7.06
CA GLN A 128 4.21 9.74 8.08
C GLN A 128 4.00 8.34 7.51
N ILE A 129 3.36 8.23 6.34
CA ILE A 129 3.18 6.98 5.61
C ILE A 129 4.56 6.41 5.24
N THR A 130 5.43 7.24 4.68
CA THR A 130 6.79 6.84 4.29
C THR A 130 7.60 6.40 5.51
N ARG A 131 7.51 7.09 6.66
CA ARG A 131 8.19 6.69 7.89
C ARG A 131 7.64 5.36 8.45
N ALA A 132 6.32 5.16 8.43
CA ALA A 132 5.68 3.91 8.87
C ALA A 132 6.08 2.68 8.04
N ILE A 133 6.57 2.90 6.82
CA ILE A 133 7.07 1.88 5.88
C ILE A 133 8.59 1.71 5.97
N LEU A 134 9.36 2.82 6.04
CA LEU A 134 10.82 2.80 5.91
C LEU A 134 11.58 2.40 7.19
N ASP A 135 11.03 2.67 8.38
CA ASP A 135 11.70 2.31 9.64
C ASP A 135 11.55 0.80 9.97
N GLY A 136 10.92 0.02 9.08
CA GLY A 136 10.60 -1.39 9.29
C GLY A 136 11.30 -2.39 8.37
N GLN A 137 12.41 -2.01 7.75
CA GLN A 137 13.20 -2.87 6.84
C GLN A 137 14.64 -3.13 7.32
N ASN A 138 14.96 -2.92 8.60
CA ASN A 138 16.28 -3.27 9.16
C ASN A 138 16.17 -3.99 10.50
#